data_AF-M2RP72-F1
#
_entry.id   AF-M2RP72-F1
#
_cell.length_a   1.000
_cell.length_b   1.000
_cell.length_c   1.000
_cell.angle_alpha   90.00
_cell.angle_beta   90.00
_cell.angle_gamma   90.00
#
_symmetry.space_group_name_H-M   'P 1'
#
loop_
_entity.id
_entity.type
_entity.pdbx_description
1 polymer ?
#
loop_
_entity_poly.entity_id
_entity_poly.type
_entity_poly.pdbx_seq_one_letter_code
_entity_poly.pdbx_strand_id
1 'polypeptide(L)'
;MTFPEVLASGFFVGPMLMEIAGKSVFECKETGYKAEVIFNLRGTFSSDKYQTVDAKITKNGEEVYKIWGNYYKELFYCGKDKVKKSLLKIDDIRGKSVPRYTIDMNQQGEWESDKLWKKVTDAIYKGDQITATEEKCKNEEKQRKMENEYLSTGTVHIPKYFVKDSFLGWKYVDFNNSKFNPDKELGDYEDKYHIKTLLKEQNECIDDGKQIKEELLTSSIEINNSPIITNKESNQLIDLKNELETLKNQLQYSIDSIQSSTSQYLHKQIEPLQRRLFIVILMNVALIGMLIYLLLH
;
A
#
# COMPACT_ATOMS: atom_id res chain seq x y z
N MET A 1 -3.18 9.00 -9.62
CA MET A 1 -1.75 9.25 -9.27
C MET A 1 -1.03 7.91 -9.30
N THR A 2 0.24 7.88 -9.70
CA THR A 2 1.12 6.72 -9.50
C THR A 2 2.18 7.04 -8.46
N PHE A 3 2.55 6.05 -7.63
CA PHE A 3 3.67 6.18 -6.69
C PHE A 3 5.01 6.00 -7.40
N PRO A 4 6.07 6.69 -6.95
CA PRO A 4 7.42 6.43 -7.45
C PRO A 4 7.95 5.09 -6.93
N GLU A 5 9.00 4.61 -7.54
CA GLU A 5 9.71 3.42 -7.12
C GLU A 5 10.71 3.78 -5.99
N VAL A 6 11.07 2.78 -5.19
CA VAL A 6 12.14 2.92 -4.19
C VAL A 6 13.23 1.91 -4.53
N LEU A 7 14.43 2.41 -4.79
CA LEU A 7 15.61 1.59 -4.98
C LEU A 7 16.43 1.56 -3.69
N ALA A 8 16.86 0.37 -3.29
CA ALA A 8 17.92 0.19 -2.31
C ALA A 8 19.21 -0.20 -3.06
N SER A 9 20.30 0.51 -2.77
CA SER A 9 21.63 0.25 -3.33
C SER A 9 22.67 0.11 -2.21
N GLY A 10 23.88 -0.34 -2.55
CA GLY A 10 24.97 -0.50 -1.57
C GLY A 10 24.94 -1.80 -0.76
N PHE A 11 24.25 -2.85 -1.24
CA PHE A 11 24.22 -4.16 -0.57
C PHE A 11 25.58 -4.86 -0.48
N PHE A 12 26.42 -4.71 -1.51
CA PHE A 12 27.72 -5.40 -1.60
C PHE A 12 28.92 -4.48 -1.37
N VAL A 13 28.84 -3.22 -1.81
CA VAL A 13 29.95 -2.25 -1.71
C VAL A 13 29.40 -0.87 -1.38
N GLY A 14 29.96 -0.25 -0.34
CA GLY A 14 29.57 1.08 0.13
C GLY A 14 28.42 1.06 1.16
N PRO A 15 28.01 2.24 1.64
CA PRO A 15 26.89 2.35 2.58
C PRO A 15 25.57 2.02 1.87
N MET A 16 24.66 1.36 2.59
CA MET A 16 23.30 1.13 2.12
C MET A 16 22.58 2.47 1.94
N LEU A 17 21.95 2.65 0.78
CA LEU A 17 21.26 3.87 0.42
C LEU A 17 19.88 3.54 -0.14
N MET A 18 18.84 4.20 0.36
CA MET A 18 17.49 4.15 -0.20
C MET A 18 17.21 5.42 -0.99
N GLU A 19 16.81 5.27 -2.24
CA GLU A 19 16.53 6.35 -3.17
C GLU A 19 15.13 6.21 -3.75
N ILE A 20 14.40 7.33 -3.82
CA ILE A 20 13.15 7.40 -4.59
C ILE A 20 13.53 7.59 -6.06
N ALA A 21 12.94 6.79 -6.93
CA ALA A 21 13.28 6.71 -8.34
C ALA A 21 12.04 6.60 -9.23
N GLY A 22 12.25 6.77 -10.53
CA GLY A 22 11.23 6.52 -11.54
C GLY A 22 10.28 7.70 -11.74
N LYS A 23 9.14 7.41 -12.38
CA LYS A 23 8.17 8.41 -12.85
C LYS A 23 6.86 8.30 -12.08
N SER A 24 6.42 9.43 -11.52
CA SER A 24 5.09 9.59 -10.94
C SER A 24 4.23 10.48 -11.83
N VAL A 25 3.00 10.04 -12.09
CA VAL A 25 2.04 10.78 -12.90
C VAL A 25 0.84 11.17 -12.05
N PHE A 26 0.51 12.45 -12.07
CA PHE A 26 -0.68 13.04 -11.48
C PHE A 26 -1.55 13.55 -12.61
N GLU A 27 -2.80 13.15 -12.67
CA GLU A 27 -3.71 13.55 -13.73
C GLU A 27 -5.08 13.85 -13.14
N CYS A 28 -5.62 15.03 -13.48
CA CYS A 28 -6.98 15.42 -13.15
C CYS A 28 -7.75 15.57 -14.47
N LYS A 29 -8.65 14.62 -14.73
CA LYS A 29 -9.46 14.60 -15.96
C LYS A 29 -10.43 15.77 -16.06
N GLU A 30 -10.98 16.22 -14.92
CA GLU A 30 -11.94 17.33 -14.87
C GLU A 30 -11.33 18.66 -15.28
N THR A 31 -10.10 18.93 -14.83
CA THR A 31 -9.42 20.20 -15.12
C THR A 31 -8.47 20.12 -16.31
N GLY A 32 -8.19 18.92 -16.80
CA GLY A 32 -7.24 18.64 -17.88
C GLY A 32 -5.77 18.85 -17.50
N TYR A 33 -5.44 18.92 -16.21
CA TYR A 33 -4.06 19.08 -15.75
C TYR A 33 -3.39 17.72 -15.60
N LYS A 34 -2.14 17.63 -16.05
CA LYS A 34 -1.28 16.46 -15.87
C LYS A 34 0.10 16.91 -15.41
N ALA A 35 0.61 16.32 -14.33
CA ALA A 35 1.99 16.49 -13.88
C ALA A 35 2.74 15.17 -14.05
N GLU A 36 3.86 15.21 -14.76
CA GLU A 36 4.80 14.11 -14.86
C GLU A 36 6.04 14.48 -14.05
N VAL A 37 6.27 13.76 -12.96
CA VAL A 37 7.39 13.98 -12.03
C VAL A 37 8.37 12.83 -12.19
N ILE A 38 9.64 13.16 -12.40
CA ILE A 38 10.75 12.21 -12.52
C ILE A 38 11.66 12.39 -11.31
N PHE A 39 11.85 11.33 -10.55
CA PHE A 39 12.79 11.28 -9.43
C PHE A 39 14.14 10.79 -9.93
N ASN A 40 15.16 11.63 -9.82
CA ASN A 40 16.49 11.31 -10.31
C ASN A 40 17.26 10.50 -9.26
N LEU A 41 17.93 9.47 -9.75
CA LEU A 41 18.90 8.70 -8.97
C LEU A 41 20.22 9.47 -8.85
N ARG A 42 20.97 9.17 -7.78
CA ARG A 42 22.38 9.57 -7.69
C ARG A 42 23.16 8.99 -8.87
N GLY A 43 23.92 9.84 -9.56
CA GLY A 43 24.83 9.39 -10.61
C GLY A 43 26.02 8.63 -10.01
N THR A 44 26.52 7.63 -10.73
CA THR A 44 27.69 6.83 -10.32
C THR A 44 28.94 7.68 -10.08
N PHE A 45 29.09 8.78 -10.82
CA PHE A 45 30.26 9.66 -10.79
C PHE A 45 29.95 11.09 -10.31
N SER A 46 28.69 11.43 -10.06
CA SER A 46 28.28 12.74 -9.55
C SER A 46 27.05 12.63 -8.65
N SER A 47 27.11 13.35 -7.52
CA SER A 47 26.00 13.48 -6.56
C SER A 47 25.03 14.61 -6.90
N ASP A 48 25.22 15.35 -7.99
CA ASP A 48 24.43 16.55 -8.31
C ASP A 48 22.94 16.29 -8.49
N LYS A 49 22.61 15.06 -8.91
CA LYS A 49 21.22 14.60 -9.11
C LYS A 49 20.62 13.89 -7.89
N TYR A 50 21.39 13.68 -6.83
CA TYR A 50 20.91 13.00 -5.63
C TYR A 50 19.74 13.76 -4.99
N GLN A 51 18.64 13.05 -4.74
CA GLN A 51 17.40 13.60 -4.16
C GLN A 51 16.84 14.79 -4.96
N THR A 52 16.98 14.75 -6.28
CA THR A 52 16.40 15.77 -7.16
C THR A 52 15.16 15.25 -7.89
N VAL A 53 14.27 16.17 -8.24
CA VAL A 53 13.16 15.90 -9.14
C VAL A 53 13.21 16.83 -10.34
N ASP A 54 12.69 16.34 -11.45
CA ASP A 54 12.37 17.11 -12.64
C ASP A 54 10.90 16.82 -13.00
N ALA A 55 10.08 17.86 -13.14
CA ALA A 55 8.66 17.70 -13.36
C ALA A 55 8.12 18.64 -14.42
N LYS A 56 7.20 18.12 -15.22
CA LYS A 56 6.50 18.84 -16.29
C LYS A 56 5.00 18.84 -16.01
N ILE A 57 4.43 20.03 -15.94
CA ILE A 57 2.98 20.21 -15.80
C ILE A 57 2.42 20.65 -17.14
N THR A 58 1.42 19.92 -17.62
CA THR A 58 0.66 20.24 -18.82
C THR A 58 -0.81 20.50 -18.49
N LYS A 59 -1.46 21.35 -19.30
CA LYS A 59 -2.91 21.54 -19.32
C LYS A 59 -3.39 21.25 -20.72
N ASN A 60 -4.26 20.25 -20.88
CA ASN A 60 -4.77 19.82 -22.18
C ASN A 60 -3.66 19.54 -23.20
N GLY A 61 -2.52 18.99 -22.74
CA GLY A 61 -1.36 18.69 -23.58
C GLY A 61 -0.34 19.83 -23.74
N GLU A 62 -0.69 21.07 -23.43
CA GLU A 62 0.24 22.20 -23.49
C GLU A 62 1.05 22.33 -22.20
N GLU A 63 2.36 22.48 -22.30
CA GLU A 63 3.23 22.72 -21.14
C GLU A 63 2.98 24.10 -20.53
N VAL A 64 2.64 24.11 -19.24
CA VAL A 64 2.35 25.34 -18.48
C VAL A 64 3.45 25.67 -17.48
N TYR A 65 4.03 24.64 -16.85
CA TYR A 65 5.09 24.81 -15.85
C TYR A 65 6.13 23.71 -15.93
N LYS A 66 7.36 24.06 -15.56
CA LYS A 66 8.40 23.11 -15.18
C LYS A 66 8.74 23.30 -13.72
N ILE A 67 8.91 22.21 -12.99
CA ILE A 67 9.37 22.19 -11.60
C ILE A 67 10.64 21.37 -11.53
N TRP A 68 11.64 21.83 -10.78
CA TRP A 68 12.87 21.07 -10.56
C TRP A 68 13.53 21.48 -9.26
N GLY A 69 14.44 20.66 -8.75
CA GLY A 69 15.24 21.00 -7.57
C GLY A 69 15.45 19.79 -6.68
N ASN A 70 15.91 20.04 -5.45
CA ASN A 70 16.16 18.99 -4.46
C ASN A 70 15.01 18.98 -3.46
N TYR A 71 14.27 17.87 -3.37
CA TYR A 71 13.06 17.78 -2.57
C TYR A 71 13.31 17.68 -1.05
N TYR A 72 14.58 17.64 -0.62
CA TYR A 72 15.00 17.82 0.78
C TYR A 72 15.53 19.23 1.08
N LYS A 73 15.74 20.08 0.06
CA LYS A 73 16.31 21.44 0.21
C LYS A 73 15.37 22.50 -0.32
N GLU A 74 15.28 22.62 -1.64
CA GLU A 74 14.46 23.64 -2.31
C GLU A 74 14.02 23.15 -3.69
N LEU A 75 12.74 23.40 -3.99
CA LEU A 75 12.14 23.21 -5.29
C LEU A 75 11.92 24.57 -5.96
N PHE A 76 12.11 24.60 -7.26
CA PHE A 76 11.92 25.77 -8.12
C PHE A 76 10.90 25.47 -9.19
N TYR A 77 10.30 26.51 -9.75
CA TYR A 77 9.45 26.40 -10.92
C TYR A 77 9.65 27.57 -11.88
N CYS A 78 9.26 27.37 -13.14
CA CYS A 78 9.09 28.45 -14.11
C CYS A 78 7.87 28.19 -14.98
N GLY A 79 7.22 29.26 -15.44
CA GLY A 79 6.13 29.19 -16.39
C GLY A 79 6.58 29.50 -17.81
N LYS A 80 5.65 29.98 -18.64
CA LYS A 80 5.94 30.45 -20.01
C LYS A 80 6.93 31.63 -20.04
N ASP A 81 6.99 32.41 -18.97
CA ASP A 81 7.93 33.52 -18.78
C ASP A 81 9.39 33.05 -18.62
N LYS A 82 9.62 31.75 -18.39
CA LYS A 82 10.93 31.13 -18.12
C LYS A 82 11.69 31.75 -16.95
N VAL A 83 11.01 32.51 -16.10
CA VAL A 83 11.61 33.12 -14.90
C VAL A 83 11.64 32.06 -13.80
N LYS A 84 12.84 31.76 -13.31
CA LYS A 84 13.04 30.84 -12.18
C LYS A 84 12.48 31.48 -10.91
N LYS A 85 11.54 30.79 -10.26
CA LYS A 85 10.92 31.18 -8.99
C LYS A 85 11.10 30.06 -7.97
N SER A 86 11.28 30.42 -6.70
CA SER A 86 11.26 29.45 -5.59
C SER A 86 9.83 28.94 -5.42
N LEU A 87 9.66 27.61 -5.40
CA LEU A 87 8.37 26.95 -5.17
C LEU A 87 8.21 26.62 -3.69
N LEU A 88 9.20 25.94 -3.13
CA LEU A 88 9.14 25.44 -1.76
C LEU A 88 10.56 25.28 -1.22
N LYS A 89 10.85 25.96 -0.11
CA LYS A 89 12.05 25.72 0.70
C LYS A 89 11.67 24.81 1.87
N ILE A 90 12.37 23.70 2.01
CA ILE A 90 12.05 22.71 3.04
C ILE A 90 12.34 23.24 4.44
N ASP A 91 13.33 24.10 4.60
CA ASP A 91 13.63 24.72 5.91
C ASP A 91 12.50 25.64 6.40
N ASP A 92 11.73 26.26 5.50
CA ASP A 92 10.61 27.15 5.87
C ASP A 92 9.42 26.38 6.46
N ILE A 93 9.33 25.07 6.18
CA ILE A 93 8.28 24.17 6.69
C ILE A 93 8.80 23.20 7.75
N ARG A 94 10.12 23.10 7.94
CA ARG A 94 10.72 22.19 8.92
C ARG A 94 10.26 22.59 10.32
N GLY A 95 9.73 21.61 11.06
CA GLY A 95 9.18 21.82 12.41
C GLY A 95 7.72 22.31 12.45
N LYS A 96 7.10 22.67 11.31
CA LYS A 96 5.67 23.03 11.22
C LYS A 96 4.78 21.81 10.93
N SER A 97 5.11 20.67 11.52
CA SER A 97 4.32 19.45 11.31
C SER A 97 2.98 19.56 12.05
N VAL A 98 1.90 19.17 11.39
CA VAL A 98 0.59 19.03 12.05
C VAL A 98 0.71 17.94 13.12
N PRO A 99 0.21 18.16 14.35
CA PRO A 99 0.25 17.12 15.37
C PRO A 99 -0.46 15.87 14.87
N ARG A 100 0.24 14.74 14.93
CA ARG A 100 -0.36 13.43 14.70
C ARG A 100 -1.02 12.98 16.01
N TYR A 101 -2.32 12.77 15.98
CA TYR A 101 -3.04 12.14 17.09
C TYR A 101 -3.04 10.63 16.88
N THR A 102 -2.65 9.89 17.91
CA THR A 102 -2.68 8.42 17.94
C THR A 102 -3.48 7.98 19.14
N ILE A 103 -4.30 6.93 18.97
CA ILE A 103 -5.08 6.32 20.05
C ILE A 103 -4.11 5.68 21.06
N ASP A 104 -4.43 5.77 22.35
CA ASP A 104 -3.66 5.13 23.41
C ASP A 104 -3.56 3.61 23.19
N MET A 105 -2.39 3.04 23.43
CA MET A 105 -2.11 1.61 23.24
C MET A 105 -3.08 0.67 23.97
N ASN A 106 -3.63 1.09 25.11
CA ASN A 106 -4.59 0.30 25.88
C ASN A 106 -5.97 0.25 25.21
N GLN A 107 -6.32 1.29 24.47
CA GLN A 107 -7.58 1.42 23.72
C GLN A 107 -7.48 0.78 22.33
N GLN A 108 -6.28 0.59 21.80
CA GLN A 108 -6.07 -0.07 20.53
C GLN A 108 -6.46 -1.57 20.56
N GLY A 109 -7.03 -2.06 19.48
CA GLY A 109 -7.31 -3.48 19.22
C GLY A 109 -6.05 -4.31 18.97
N GLU A 110 -6.16 -5.63 19.10
CA GLU A 110 -5.01 -6.56 18.97
C GLU A 110 -4.31 -6.50 17.60
N TRP A 111 -5.08 -6.23 16.54
CA TRP A 111 -4.61 -6.22 15.15
C TRP A 111 -4.22 -4.83 14.63
N GLU A 112 -4.21 -3.82 15.50
CA GLU A 112 -3.70 -2.51 15.15
C GLU A 112 -2.16 -2.50 15.14
N SER A 113 -1.57 -1.84 14.15
CA SER A 113 -0.13 -1.93 13.87
C SER A 113 0.75 -1.62 15.06
N ASP A 114 0.48 -0.52 15.79
CA ASP A 114 1.33 -0.11 16.91
C ASP A 114 1.29 -1.15 18.04
N LYS A 115 0.10 -1.68 18.37
CA LYS A 115 -0.08 -2.74 19.38
C LYS A 115 0.48 -4.09 18.93
N LEU A 116 0.16 -4.51 17.72
CA LEU A 116 0.59 -5.79 17.13
C LEU A 116 2.11 -5.89 17.08
N TRP A 117 2.79 -4.81 16.67
CA TRP A 117 4.24 -4.78 16.46
C TRP A 117 5.03 -4.25 17.67
N LYS A 118 4.37 -3.80 18.75
CA LYS A 118 5.00 -3.16 19.92
C LYS A 118 6.25 -3.89 20.42
N LYS A 119 6.16 -5.20 20.64
CA LYS A 119 7.26 -6.00 21.19
C LYS A 119 8.44 -6.12 20.24
N VAL A 120 8.17 -6.25 18.94
CA VAL A 120 9.20 -6.29 17.90
C VAL A 120 9.91 -4.94 17.86
N THR A 121 9.15 -3.84 17.82
CA THR A 121 9.67 -2.48 17.79
C THR A 121 10.48 -2.15 19.05
N ASP A 122 10.02 -2.55 20.23
CA ASP A 122 10.76 -2.36 21.49
C ASP A 122 12.09 -3.12 21.51
N ALA A 123 12.11 -4.35 21.01
CA ALA A 123 13.32 -5.15 20.91
C ALA A 123 14.33 -4.54 19.92
N ILE A 124 13.85 -4.04 18.77
CA ILE A 124 14.66 -3.30 17.79
C ILE A 124 15.28 -2.05 18.43
N TYR A 125 14.50 -1.25 19.16
CA TYR A 125 15.03 -0.06 19.83
C TYR A 125 16.08 -0.37 20.90
N LYS A 126 16.03 -1.57 21.51
CA LYS A 126 17.04 -2.05 22.46
C LYS A 126 18.25 -2.72 21.79
N GLY A 127 18.23 -2.92 20.48
CA GLY A 127 19.25 -3.67 19.74
C GLY A 127 19.22 -5.18 19.98
N ASP A 128 18.12 -5.72 20.51
CA ASP A 128 17.97 -7.16 20.76
C ASP A 128 17.34 -7.85 19.54
N GLN A 129 18.21 -8.28 18.61
CA GLN A 129 17.80 -8.90 17.36
C GLN A 129 17.14 -10.29 17.56
N ILE A 130 17.52 -11.02 18.61
CA ILE A 130 16.99 -12.36 18.87
C ILE A 130 15.52 -12.23 19.27
N THR A 131 15.23 -11.42 20.29
CA THR A 131 13.86 -11.18 20.73
C THR A 131 13.00 -10.56 19.62
N ALA A 132 13.55 -9.62 18.84
CA ALA A 132 12.83 -9.03 17.71
C ALA A 132 12.41 -10.09 16.68
N THR A 133 13.29 -11.04 16.38
CA THR A 133 13.04 -12.13 15.43
C THR A 133 12.00 -13.11 15.98
N GLU A 134 12.09 -13.47 17.25
CA GLU A 134 11.14 -14.37 17.91
C GLU A 134 9.73 -13.78 17.94
N GLU A 135 9.58 -12.52 18.37
CA GLU A 135 8.27 -11.85 18.42
C GLU A 135 7.70 -11.61 17.01
N LYS A 136 8.55 -11.30 16.02
CA LYS A 136 8.14 -11.24 14.60
C LYS A 136 7.59 -12.58 14.13
N CYS A 137 8.31 -13.68 14.41
CA CYS A 137 7.90 -15.01 14.03
C CYS A 137 6.56 -15.41 14.66
N LYS A 138 6.33 -15.06 15.94
CA LYS A 138 5.04 -15.30 16.62
C LYS A 138 3.88 -14.61 15.89
N ASN A 139 4.04 -13.36 15.47
CA ASN A 139 3.01 -12.62 14.73
C ASN A 139 2.75 -13.23 13.33
N GLU A 140 3.82 -13.55 12.59
CA GLU A 140 3.71 -14.14 11.25
C GLU A 140 3.09 -15.55 11.30
N GLU A 141 3.41 -16.36 12.30
CA GLU A 141 2.84 -17.69 12.48
C GLU A 141 1.36 -17.64 12.85
N LYS A 142 0.92 -16.66 13.66
CA LYS A 142 -0.50 -16.40 13.90
C LYS A 142 -1.24 -16.10 12.59
N GLN A 143 -0.68 -15.23 11.75
CA GLN A 143 -1.27 -14.90 10.44
C GLN A 143 -1.31 -16.12 9.51
N ARG A 144 -0.25 -16.92 9.48
CA ARG A 144 -0.19 -18.17 8.70
C ARG A 144 -1.26 -19.18 9.14
N LYS A 145 -1.52 -19.30 10.44
CA LYS A 145 -2.58 -20.17 10.98
C LYS A 145 -3.98 -19.68 10.59
N MET A 146 -4.25 -18.38 10.72
CA MET A 146 -5.54 -17.81 10.30
C MET A 146 -5.79 -18.05 8.80
N GLU A 147 -4.78 -17.87 7.96
CA GLU A 147 -4.90 -18.14 6.51
C GLU A 147 -5.20 -19.62 6.24
N ASN A 148 -4.54 -20.55 6.94
CA ASN A 148 -4.82 -21.98 6.81
C ASN A 148 -6.24 -22.34 7.29
N GLU A 149 -6.74 -21.68 8.33
CA GLU A 149 -8.12 -21.82 8.81
C GLU A 149 -9.13 -21.32 7.76
N TYR A 150 -8.87 -20.17 7.13
CA TYR A 150 -9.70 -19.66 6.03
C TYR A 150 -9.75 -20.65 4.86
N LEU A 151 -8.59 -21.15 4.43
CA LEU A 151 -8.50 -22.12 3.34
C LEU A 151 -9.20 -23.45 3.66
N SER A 152 -9.00 -24.00 4.87
CA SER A 152 -9.61 -25.27 5.28
C SER A 152 -11.13 -25.21 5.44
N THR A 153 -11.65 -24.06 5.87
CA THR A 153 -13.10 -23.82 6.00
C THR A 153 -13.75 -23.35 4.70
N GLY A 154 -12.97 -23.04 3.66
CA GLY A 154 -13.44 -22.45 2.41
C GLY A 154 -13.96 -21.02 2.57
N THR A 155 -13.60 -20.34 3.65
CA THR A 155 -13.98 -18.95 3.91
C THR A 155 -12.91 -18.00 3.35
N VAL A 156 -13.34 -16.86 2.81
CA VAL A 156 -12.43 -15.84 2.26
C VAL A 156 -12.27 -14.71 3.27
N HIS A 157 -11.05 -14.24 3.49
CA HIS A 157 -10.82 -13.05 4.30
C HIS A 157 -11.46 -11.81 3.65
N ILE A 158 -12.41 -11.19 4.35
CA ILE A 158 -13.09 -9.96 3.90
C ILE A 158 -12.48 -8.76 4.63
N PRO A 159 -11.88 -7.79 3.92
CA PRO A 159 -11.36 -6.57 4.56
C PRO A 159 -12.47 -5.78 5.25
N LYS A 160 -12.19 -5.29 6.46
CA LYS A 160 -13.21 -4.61 7.31
C LYS A 160 -13.63 -3.25 6.79
N TYR A 161 -12.67 -2.45 6.30
CA TYR A 161 -12.87 -1.03 5.98
C TYR A 161 -12.71 -0.69 4.50
N PHE A 162 -12.47 -1.68 3.64
CA PHE A 162 -12.25 -1.47 2.22
C PHE A 162 -13.05 -2.47 1.39
N VAL A 163 -13.69 -1.96 0.35
CA VAL A 163 -14.46 -2.73 -0.62
C VAL A 163 -13.82 -2.63 -2.00
N LYS A 164 -13.98 -3.67 -2.81
CA LYS A 164 -13.45 -3.68 -4.17
C LYS A 164 -14.28 -2.74 -5.06
N ASP A 165 -13.60 -1.86 -5.77
CA ASP A 165 -14.21 -0.91 -6.70
C ASP A 165 -13.73 -1.21 -8.13
N SER A 166 -14.65 -1.22 -9.10
CA SER A 166 -14.33 -1.59 -10.48
C SER A 166 -13.37 -0.60 -11.17
N PHE A 167 -13.32 0.65 -10.72
CA PHE A 167 -12.49 1.70 -11.31
C PHE A 167 -11.24 2.03 -10.46
N LEU A 168 -11.40 2.08 -9.13
CA LEU A 168 -10.34 2.46 -8.19
C LEU A 168 -9.56 1.26 -7.63
N GLY A 169 -10.01 0.04 -7.88
CA GLY A 169 -9.45 -1.18 -7.30
C GLY A 169 -9.98 -1.44 -5.89
N TRP A 170 -9.64 -0.58 -4.94
CA TRP A 170 -10.13 -0.62 -3.56
C TRP A 170 -10.61 0.76 -3.13
N LYS A 171 -11.76 0.80 -2.46
CA LYS A 171 -12.36 2.02 -1.95
C LYS A 171 -12.70 1.83 -0.48
N TYR A 172 -12.41 2.85 0.32
CA TYR A 172 -12.82 2.90 1.72
C TYR A 172 -14.36 2.88 1.84
N VAL A 173 -14.89 2.23 2.87
CA VAL A 173 -16.34 2.02 3.01
C VAL A 173 -17.14 3.31 3.06
N ASP A 174 -16.67 4.34 3.77
CA ASP A 174 -17.33 5.65 3.87
C ASP A 174 -16.69 6.71 2.97
N PHE A 175 -16.12 6.29 1.83
CA PHE A 175 -15.47 7.23 0.92
C PHE A 175 -16.46 8.29 0.41
N ASN A 176 -16.25 9.54 0.81
CA ASN A 176 -17.01 10.71 0.39
C ASN A 176 -16.14 11.59 -0.53
N ASN A 177 -16.58 11.79 -1.78
CA ASN A 177 -15.93 12.69 -2.74
C ASN A 177 -16.75 13.97 -3.01
N SER A 178 -17.74 14.24 -2.16
CA SER A 178 -18.54 15.47 -2.26
C SER A 178 -17.67 16.66 -1.88
N LYS A 179 -17.91 17.80 -2.55
CA LYS A 179 -17.23 19.05 -2.19
C LYS A 179 -17.73 19.51 -0.83
N PHE A 180 -16.79 19.88 0.05
CA PHE A 180 -17.11 20.42 1.36
C PHE A 180 -18.08 21.60 1.23
N ASN A 181 -19.17 21.55 1.99
CA ASN A 181 -20.19 22.59 2.02
C ASN A 181 -20.05 23.43 3.30
N PRO A 182 -19.45 24.63 3.23
CA PRO A 182 -19.20 25.46 4.41
C PRO A 182 -20.48 25.96 5.09
N ASP A 183 -21.63 25.92 4.40
CA ASP A 183 -22.91 26.35 4.97
C ASP A 183 -23.49 25.28 5.90
N LYS A 184 -23.24 23.99 5.61
CA LYS A 184 -23.85 22.85 6.30
C LYS A 184 -22.87 22.06 7.15
N GLU A 185 -21.61 22.01 6.76
CA GLU A 185 -20.59 21.13 7.32
C GLU A 185 -19.62 21.93 8.20
N LEU A 186 -19.24 21.35 9.33
CA LEU A 186 -18.24 21.91 10.25
C LEU A 186 -16.87 21.26 10.06
N GLY A 187 -16.85 20.00 9.65
CA GLY A 187 -15.65 19.22 9.44
C GLY A 187 -15.93 17.72 9.53
N ASP A 188 -14.88 16.92 9.49
CA ASP A 188 -14.98 15.47 9.62
C ASP A 188 -14.45 15.00 10.99
N TYR A 189 -15.03 13.92 11.50
CA TYR A 189 -14.57 13.23 12.69
C TYR A 189 -14.51 11.73 12.44
N GLU A 190 -13.67 11.04 13.20
CA GLU A 190 -13.54 9.60 13.17
C GLU A 190 -14.31 8.98 14.33
N ASP A 191 -15.07 7.91 14.04
CA ASP A 191 -15.75 7.07 15.03
C ASP A 191 -15.62 5.61 14.62
N LYS A 192 -14.84 4.82 15.38
CA LYS A 192 -14.59 3.39 15.14
C LYS A 192 -14.13 3.11 13.70
N TYR A 193 -13.16 3.88 13.23
CA TYR A 193 -12.60 3.84 11.89
C TYR A 193 -13.58 4.21 10.77
N HIS A 194 -14.72 4.83 11.11
CA HIS A 194 -15.65 5.44 10.17
C HIS A 194 -15.47 6.96 10.17
N ILE A 195 -15.07 7.53 9.04
CA ILE A 195 -14.96 8.99 8.86
C ILE A 195 -16.35 9.53 8.53
N LYS A 196 -16.88 10.40 9.40
CA LYS A 196 -18.20 11.00 9.30
C LYS A 196 -18.09 12.51 9.24
N THR A 197 -18.95 13.13 8.45
CA THR A 197 -19.05 14.59 8.37
C THR A 197 -19.98 15.11 9.46
N LEU A 198 -19.49 16.06 10.25
CA LEU A 198 -20.25 16.77 11.27
C LEU A 198 -21.03 17.93 10.63
N LEU A 199 -22.35 17.91 10.77
CA LEU A 199 -23.23 18.97 10.28
C LEU A 199 -23.49 20.03 11.36
N LYS A 200 -23.70 21.29 10.95
CA LYS A 200 -24.02 22.39 11.88
C LYS A 200 -25.28 22.13 12.70
N GLU A 201 -26.33 21.62 12.07
CA GLU A 201 -27.60 21.27 12.71
C GLU A 201 -27.42 20.23 13.83
N GLN A 202 -26.51 19.28 13.64
CA GLN A 202 -26.19 18.26 14.66
C GLN A 202 -25.41 18.85 15.85
N ASN A 203 -24.69 19.95 15.62
CA ASN A 203 -23.93 20.65 16.66
C ASN A 203 -24.81 21.63 17.46
N GLU A 204 -25.84 22.21 16.84
CA GLU A 204 -26.82 23.09 17.52
C GLU A 204 -27.68 22.32 18.54
N CYS A 205 -27.93 21.03 18.33
CA CYS A 205 -28.61 20.17 19.30
C CYS A 205 -27.76 19.82 20.55
N ILE A 206 -26.48 20.23 20.62
CA ILE A 206 -25.57 19.87 21.73
C ILE A 206 -25.50 20.97 22.81
N ASP A 207 -25.93 22.20 22.52
CA ASP A 207 -25.86 23.31 23.48
C ASP A 207 -27.02 23.32 24.50
N ASP A 208 -28.14 22.66 24.16
CA ASP A 208 -29.31 22.50 25.05
C ASP A 208 -29.46 21.03 25.52
N GLY A 209 -28.47 20.49 26.24
CA GLY A 209 -28.70 19.23 26.96
C GLY A 209 -27.48 18.39 27.30
N LYS A 210 -27.00 18.52 28.55
CA LYS A 210 -26.33 17.41 29.25
C LYS A 210 -27.27 16.19 29.33
N GLN A 211 -27.24 15.29 28.34
CA GLN A 211 -27.59 13.85 28.46
C GLN A 211 -27.69 13.14 27.10
N ILE A 212 -26.68 13.18 26.22
CA ILE A 212 -26.67 12.30 25.01
C ILE A 212 -25.26 11.75 24.73
N LYS A 213 -24.44 11.52 25.76
CA LYS A 213 -23.16 10.78 25.64
C LYS A 213 -23.19 9.39 26.25
N GLU A 214 -24.21 9.07 27.06
CA GLU A 214 -24.28 7.81 27.81
C GLU A 214 -25.33 6.82 27.27
N GLU A 215 -26.35 7.30 26.55
CA GLU A 215 -27.45 6.47 26.00
C GLU A 215 -27.15 5.82 24.63
N LEU A 216 -26.14 6.30 23.87
CA LEU A 216 -25.70 5.65 22.62
C LEU A 216 -24.63 4.57 22.84
N LEU A 217 -24.17 4.39 24.08
CA LEU A 217 -23.14 3.41 24.48
C LEU A 217 -23.72 2.20 25.24
N THR A 218 -25.03 2.13 25.49
CA THR A 218 -25.65 1.09 26.35
C THR A 218 -26.94 0.46 25.80
N SER A 219 -26.99 0.15 24.50
CA SER A 219 -27.96 -0.79 23.91
C SER A 219 -27.25 -1.64 22.85
N SER A 220 -27.07 -2.96 22.91
CA SER A 220 -27.80 -4.00 23.63
C SER A 220 -26.94 -5.29 23.73
N ILE A 221 -26.83 -5.84 24.94
CA ILE A 221 -26.70 -7.28 25.23
C ILE A 221 -28.09 -7.61 25.83
N GLU A 222 -28.95 -8.48 25.29
CA GLU A 222 -28.91 -9.94 25.22
C GLU A 222 -30.28 -10.38 24.66
N ILE A 223 -30.41 -11.43 23.82
CA ILE A 223 -31.49 -12.46 23.90
C ILE A 223 -30.98 -13.76 23.23
N ASN A 224 -30.87 -14.82 24.03
CA ASN A 224 -30.88 -16.22 23.59
C ASN A 224 -32.32 -16.64 23.23
N ASN A 225 -32.50 -17.36 22.11
CA ASN A 225 -33.18 -18.66 22.06
C ASN A 225 -33.26 -19.19 20.61
N SER A 226 -32.82 -20.44 20.45
CA SER A 226 -32.83 -21.24 19.22
C SER A 226 -34.24 -21.47 18.66
N PRO A 227 -34.43 -21.57 17.33
CA PRO A 227 -35.61 -22.21 16.76
C PRO A 227 -35.34 -23.67 16.36
N ILE A 228 -36.36 -24.47 16.61
CA ILE A 228 -36.46 -25.91 16.31
C ILE A 228 -36.62 -26.10 14.80
N ILE A 229 -35.84 -27.03 14.25
CA ILE A 229 -35.80 -27.43 12.84
C ILE A 229 -37.11 -28.12 12.44
N THR A 230 -37.74 -27.64 11.36
CA THR A 230 -38.80 -28.37 10.66
C THR A 230 -38.29 -28.95 9.32
N ASN A 231 -38.64 -30.20 9.05
CA ASN A 231 -38.15 -31.11 7.99
C ASN A 231 -38.34 -30.66 6.51
N LYS A 232 -38.53 -29.38 6.21
CA LYS A 232 -38.67 -28.87 4.83
C LYS A 232 -37.44 -28.11 4.31
N GLU A 233 -36.61 -27.58 5.20
CA GLU A 233 -35.39 -26.82 4.85
C GLU A 233 -34.18 -27.71 4.56
N SER A 234 -34.15 -28.96 5.06
CA SER A 234 -33.03 -29.89 4.84
C SER A 234 -32.86 -30.29 3.37
N ASN A 235 -33.93 -30.41 2.59
CA ASN A 235 -33.83 -30.84 1.19
C ASN A 235 -33.30 -29.73 0.27
N GLN A 236 -33.70 -28.47 0.50
CA GLN A 236 -33.15 -27.32 -0.22
C GLN A 236 -31.67 -27.08 0.12
N LEU A 237 -31.28 -27.33 1.37
CA LEU A 237 -29.89 -27.22 1.80
C LEU A 237 -28.99 -28.30 1.17
N ILE A 238 -29.53 -29.49 0.90
CA ILE A 238 -28.80 -30.58 0.22
C ILE A 238 -28.59 -30.23 -1.26
N ASP A 239 -29.62 -29.71 -1.95
CA ASP A 239 -29.49 -29.31 -3.35
C ASP A 239 -28.49 -28.17 -3.54
N LEU A 240 -28.53 -27.14 -2.67
CA LEU A 240 -27.55 -26.05 -2.67
C LEU A 240 -26.11 -26.52 -2.40
N LYS A 241 -25.94 -27.53 -1.53
CA LYS A 241 -24.61 -28.13 -1.28
C LYS A 241 -24.08 -28.86 -2.50
N ASN A 242 -24.95 -29.56 -3.23
CA ASN A 242 -24.56 -30.27 -4.45
C ASN A 242 -24.17 -29.29 -5.57
N GLU A 243 -24.92 -28.20 -5.75
CA GLU A 243 -24.56 -27.14 -6.70
C GLU A 243 -23.23 -26.47 -6.34
N LEU A 244 -23.00 -26.20 -5.05
CA LEU A 244 -21.74 -25.63 -4.55
C LEU A 244 -20.53 -26.55 -4.83
N GLU A 245 -20.68 -27.86 -4.61
CA GLU A 245 -19.63 -28.83 -4.95
C GLU A 245 -19.38 -28.92 -6.46
N THR A 246 -20.43 -28.81 -7.27
CA THR A 246 -20.28 -28.82 -8.73
C THR A 246 -19.49 -27.60 -9.21
N LEU A 247 -19.81 -26.42 -8.67
CA LEU A 247 -19.08 -25.17 -8.95
C LEU A 247 -17.63 -25.21 -8.47
N LYS A 248 -17.38 -25.78 -7.28
CA LYS A 248 -16.04 -25.94 -6.72
C LYS A 248 -15.16 -26.80 -7.62
N ASN A 249 -15.70 -27.91 -8.13
CA ASN A 249 -14.98 -28.79 -9.05
C ASN A 249 -14.68 -28.11 -10.40
N GLN A 250 -15.60 -27.29 -10.93
CA GLN A 250 -15.34 -26.50 -12.14
C GLN A 250 -14.26 -25.43 -11.93
N LEU A 251 -14.26 -24.78 -10.77
CA LEU A 251 -13.25 -23.80 -10.42
C LEU A 251 -11.86 -24.45 -10.30
N GLN A 252 -11.79 -25.63 -9.67
CA GLN A 252 -10.53 -26.37 -9.53
C GLN A 252 -9.95 -26.77 -10.89
N TYR A 253 -10.78 -27.28 -11.80
CA TYR A 253 -10.35 -27.60 -13.17
C TYR A 253 -9.79 -26.37 -13.91
N SER A 254 -10.42 -25.21 -13.72
CA SER A 254 -9.97 -23.95 -14.33
C SER A 254 -8.62 -23.50 -13.78
N ILE A 255 -8.40 -23.64 -12.46
CA ILE A 255 -7.13 -23.34 -11.80
C ILE A 255 -6.02 -24.23 -12.33
N ASP A 256 -6.26 -25.55 -12.40
CA ASP A 256 -5.28 -26.52 -12.87
C ASP A 256 -4.89 -26.27 -14.34
N SER A 257 -5.87 -25.90 -15.17
CA SER A 257 -5.65 -25.51 -16.57
C SER A 257 -4.76 -24.26 -16.70
N ILE A 258 -5.03 -23.22 -15.91
CA ILE A 258 -4.24 -21.97 -15.89
C ILE A 258 -2.82 -22.23 -15.38
N GLN A 259 -2.66 -23.01 -14.32
CA GLN A 259 -1.34 -23.36 -13.77
C GLN A 259 -0.50 -24.14 -14.79
N SER A 260 -1.10 -25.09 -15.49
CA SER A 260 -0.44 -25.85 -16.56
C SER A 260 0.00 -24.96 -17.72
N SER A 261 -0.90 -24.10 -18.21
CA SER A 261 -0.61 -23.15 -19.30
C SER A 261 0.50 -22.15 -18.93
N THR A 262 0.45 -21.61 -17.71
CA THR A 262 1.45 -20.67 -17.19
C THR A 262 2.82 -21.34 -17.03
N SER A 263 2.85 -22.56 -16.50
CA SER A 263 4.10 -23.33 -16.36
C SER A 263 4.73 -23.63 -17.72
N GLN A 264 3.92 -24.00 -18.72
CA GLN A 264 4.40 -24.26 -20.07
C GLN A 264 4.93 -22.98 -20.74
N TYR A 265 4.26 -21.85 -20.54
CA TYR A 265 4.71 -20.55 -21.04
C TYR A 265 6.04 -20.11 -20.41
N LEU A 266 6.16 -20.21 -19.08
CA LEU A 266 7.40 -19.88 -18.36
C LEU A 266 8.55 -20.79 -18.79
N HIS A 267 8.31 -22.10 -18.92
CA HIS A 267 9.34 -23.03 -19.37
C HIS A 267 9.85 -22.68 -20.77
N LYS A 268 8.96 -22.25 -21.68
CA LYS A 268 9.32 -21.83 -23.04
C LYS A 268 10.14 -20.54 -23.09
N GLN A 269 9.94 -19.63 -22.12
CA GLN A 269 10.70 -18.38 -22.00
C GLN A 269 12.04 -18.56 -21.29
N ILE A 270 12.10 -19.43 -20.27
CA ILE A 270 13.27 -19.60 -19.39
C ILE A 270 14.36 -20.46 -20.04
N GLU A 271 13.99 -21.53 -20.76
CA GLU A 271 14.97 -22.43 -21.40
C GLU A 271 15.98 -21.72 -22.33
N PRO A 272 15.58 -20.81 -23.25
CA PRO A 272 16.54 -20.10 -24.09
C PRO A 272 17.41 -19.11 -23.32
N LEU A 273 16.91 -18.53 -22.22
CA LEU A 273 17.68 -17.64 -21.35
C LEU A 273 18.75 -18.41 -20.56
N GLN A 274 18.40 -19.59 -20.04
CA GLN A 274 19.37 -20.47 -19.37
C GLN A 274 20.48 -20.93 -20.31
N ARG A 275 20.15 -21.28 -21.57
CA ARG A 275 21.16 -21.61 -22.59
C ARG A 275 22.10 -20.43 -22.88
N ARG A 276 21.57 -19.22 -23.02
CA ARG A 276 22.39 -18.01 -23.24
C ARG A 276 23.29 -17.71 -22.04
N LEU A 277 22.77 -17.82 -20.82
CA LEU A 277 23.55 -17.62 -19.60
C LEU A 277 24.70 -18.63 -19.47
N PHE A 278 24.43 -19.90 -19.79
CA PHE A 278 25.44 -20.95 -19.78
C PHE A 278 26.59 -20.69 -20.77
N ILE A 279 26.26 -20.21 -21.98
CA ILE A 279 27.26 -19.81 -22.99
C ILE A 279 28.13 -18.65 -22.48
N VAL A 280 27.52 -17.63 -21.86
CA VAL A 280 28.27 -16.48 -21.31
C VAL A 280 29.23 -16.91 -20.21
N ILE A 281 28.81 -17.81 -19.33
CA ILE A 281 29.66 -18.38 -18.27
C ILE A 281 30.85 -19.13 -18.89
N LEU A 282 30.61 -19.98 -19.88
CA LEU A 282 31.66 -20.71 -20.61
C LEU A 282 32.67 -19.77 -21.27
N MET A 283 32.20 -18.71 -21.93
CA MET A 283 33.08 -17.72 -22.56
C MET A 283 33.95 -17.00 -21.53
N ASN A 284 33.39 -16.64 -20.37
CA ASN A 284 34.14 -15.99 -19.29
C ASN A 284 35.20 -16.93 -18.70
N VAL A 285 34.89 -18.20 -18.48
CA VAL A 285 35.87 -19.20 -18.01
C VAL A 285 37.01 -19.36 -19.02
N ALA A 286 36.71 -19.42 -20.32
CA ALA A 286 37.71 -19.49 -21.36
C ALA A 286 38.61 -18.24 -21.43
N LEU A 287 38.02 -17.04 -21.30
CA LEU A 287 38.75 -15.77 -21.23
C LEU A 287 39.70 -15.70 -20.04
N ILE A 288 39.23 -16.10 -18.86
CA ILE A 288 40.04 -16.19 -17.65
C ILE A 288 41.19 -17.18 -17.85
N GLY A 289 40.94 -18.34 -18.47
CA GLY A 289 41.98 -19.31 -18.81
C GLY A 289 43.05 -18.76 -19.76
N MET A 290 42.65 -18.03 -20.81
CA MET A 290 43.60 -17.38 -21.72
C MET A 290 44.44 -16.28 -21.03
N LEU A 291 43.81 -15.48 -20.17
CA LEU A 291 44.50 -14.47 -19.35
C LEU A 291 45.53 -15.10 -18.43
N ILE A 292 45.19 -16.21 -17.77
CA ILE A 292 46.12 -16.94 -16.91
C ILE A 292 47.29 -17.52 -17.73
N TYR A 293 47.02 -18.06 -18.92
CA TYR A 293 48.06 -18.59 -19.82
C TYR A 293 49.05 -17.50 -20.27
N LEU A 294 48.55 -16.32 -20.67
CA LEU A 294 49.36 -15.16 -21.04
C LEU A 294 50.17 -14.56 -19.89
N LEU A 295 49.80 -14.83 -18.63
CA LEU A 295 50.53 -14.36 -17.46
C LEU A 295 51.61 -15.36 -17.00
N LEU A 296 51.55 -16.61 -17.46
CA LEU A 296 52.47 -17.69 -17.07
C LEU A 296 53.52 -18.03 -18.14
N HIS A 297 53.42 -17.46 -19.33
CA HIS A 297 54.36 -17.59 -20.46
C HIS A 297 54.66 -16.22 -21.06
#